data_AF-A0A7C1EQD0-F1
#
_entry.id   AF-A0A7C1EQD0-F1
#
_cell.length_a   1.000
_cell.length_b   1.000
_cell.length_c   1.000
_cell.angle_alpha   90.00
_cell.angle_beta   90.00
_cell.angle_gamma   90.00
#
_symmetry.space_group_name_H-M   'P 1'
#
loop_
_entity.id
_entity.type
_entity.pdbx_description
1 polymer ?
#
loop_
_entity_poly.entity_id
_entity_poly.type
_entity_poly.pdbx_seq_one_letter_code
_entity_poly.pdbx_strand_id
1 'polypeptide(L)'
;MSWYSLFIPYSATGEFEVIADTLQSQLAAHGYTAYDPFPGGTGTPPRQHQTVRVFVAPPSDGWVCILGQPDESLLPEFSQKLGLPVIYGWLTDDDGGFAVYRDGSRRDDPEAFEPYLQPDKSLDLLKQALEGKLAVPAVEPPGAPIAGVSLDALPPDIQQLARERGVKPEQAESLAQRLSANLFGKLSGKRSEQEQARAVVMGGSHDPWNSLHGQRIRAIASVLNLPGNWRTPSWEMVRDAYHVQRLRQRNPLTPLIPGDQEALEAVPDVMAYQPIYMGR
;
A
#
# COMPACT_ATOMS: atom_id res chain seq x y z
N MET A 1 -2.61 -2.01 -10.27
CA MET A 1 -1.44 -2.07 -9.33
C MET A 1 -1.79 -3.04 -8.22
N SER A 2 -0.83 -3.77 -7.66
CA SER A 2 -1.10 -4.69 -6.55
C SER A 2 -0.25 -4.33 -5.34
N TRP A 3 -0.84 -4.37 -4.14
CA TRP A 3 -0.16 -4.20 -2.87
C TRP A 3 -0.48 -5.38 -1.98
N TYR A 4 0.54 -5.90 -1.30
CA TYR A 4 0.44 -7.02 -0.39
C TYR A 4 1.36 -6.78 0.80
N SER A 5 0.88 -7.07 2.00
CA SER A 5 1.67 -6.99 3.21
C SER A 5 1.20 -8.01 4.25
N LEU A 6 2.14 -8.60 4.98
CA LEU A 6 1.83 -9.35 6.20
C LEU A 6 2.26 -8.53 7.40
N PHE A 7 1.45 -8.50 8.44
CA PHE A 7 1.73 -7.86 9.72
C PHE A 7 1.73 -8.93 10.80
N ILE A 8 2.87 -9.13 11.44
CA ILE A 8 3.06 -10.10 12.52
C ILE A 8 3.34 -9.32 13.80
N PRO A 9 2.55 -9.50 14.88
CA PRO A 9 2.84 -8.86 16.15
C PRO A 9 4.22 -9.27 16.66
N TYR A 10 4.99 -8.28 17.08
CA TYR A 10 6.35 -8.46 17.56
C TYR A 10 6.48 -7.96 18.99
N SER A 11 7.00 -8.83 19.86
CA SER A 11 7.43 -8.44 21.21
C SER A 11 8.95 -8.33 21.23
N ALA A 12 9.50 -7.41 22.02
CA ALA A 12 10.95 -7.16 22.10
C ALA A 12 11.79 -8.39 22.54
N THR A 13 11.14 -9.46 22.99
CA THR A 13 11.75 -10.75 23.38
C THR A 13 11.78 -11.78 22.25
N GLY A 14 11.11 -11.50 21.12
CA GLY A 14 11.12 -12.37 19.94
C GLY A 14 12.28 -12.04 19.02
N GLU A 15 12.89 -13.04 18.41
CA GLU A 15 13.96 -12.85 17.44
C GLU A 15 13.34 -12.61 16.05
N PHE A 16 13.47 -11.39 15.52
CA PHE A 16 13.04 -11.01 14.16
C PHE A 16 13.47 -12.04 13.10
N GLU A 17 14.67 -12.61 13.27
CA GLU A 17 15.26 -13.64 12.41
C GLU A 17 14.37 -14.90 12.32
N VAL A 18 13.69 -15.27 13.40
CA VAL A 18 12.79 -16.45 13.43
C VAL A 18 11.64 -16.31 12.45
N ILE A 19 11.12 -15.09 12.21
CA ILE A 19 10.03 -14.88 11.26
C ILE A 19 10.52 -15.15 9.83
N ALA A 20 11.67 -14.59 9.47
CA ALA A 20 12.26 -14.77 8.14
C ALA A 20 12.66 -16.23 7.90
N ASP A 21 13.31 -16.86 8.87
CA ASP A 21 13.77 -18.25 8.79
C ASP A 21 12.60 -19.23 8.72
N THR A 22 11.51 -18.97 9.44
CA THR A 22 10.29 -19.78 9.38
C THR A 22 9.68 -19.71 7.98
N LEU A 23 9.59 -18.51 7.39
CA LEU A 23 9.04 -18.33 6.04
C LEU A 23 9.92 -19.04 5.00
N GLN A 24 11.23 -18.85 5.05
CA GLN A 24 12.18 -19.51 4.14
C GLN A 24 12.11 -21.04 4.28
N SER A 25 12.12 -21.56 5.50
CA SER A 25 12.07 -23.00 5.78
C SER A 25 10.76 -23.62 5.30
N GLN A 26 9.65 -22.91 5.47
CA GLN A 26 8.36 -23.36 4.96
C GLN A 26 8.35 -23.39 3.43
N LEU A 27 8.79 -22.31 2.77
CA LEU A 27 8.89 -22.27 1.31
C LEU A 27 9.78 -23.42 0.80
N ALA A 28 10.94 -23.64 1.43
CA ALA A 28 11.82 -24.76 1.09
C ALA A 28 11.13 -26.13 1.23
N ALA A 29 10.37 -26.34 2.31
CA ALA A 29 9.59 -27.57 2.52
C ALA A 29 8.54 -27.81 1.42
N HIS A 30 8.07 -26.74 0.77
CA HIS A 30 7.14 -26.79 -0.37
C HIS A 30 7.83 -26.75 -1.74
N GLY A 31 9.15 -27.02 -1.78
CA GLY A 31 9.92 -27.17 -3.01
C GLY A 31 10.40 -25.86 -3.63
N TYR A 32 10.22 -24.73 -2.96
CA TYR A 32 10.81 -23.47 -3.40
C TYR A 32 12.33 -23.47 -3.18
N THR A 33 13.06 -22.94 -4.14
CA THR A 33 14.52 -22.80 -4.09
C THR A 33 14.89 -21.33 -4.05
N ALA A 34 15.78 -20.96 -3.12
CA ALA A 34 16.25 -19.60 -2.97
C ALA A 34 17.08 -19.13 -4.17
N TYR A 35 16.98 -17.84 -4.50
CA TYR A 35 17.80 -17.16 -5.49
C TYR A 35 18.05 -15.71 -5.07
N ASP A 36 19.08 -15.06 -5.60
CA ASP A 36 19.39 -13.66 -5.33
C ASP A 36 19.38 -12.86 -6.65
N PRO A 37 18.33 -12.06 -6.93
CA PRO A 37 18.24 -11.27 -8.15
C PRO A 37 19.05 -9.97 -8.10
N PHE A 38 19.68 -9.63 -6.97
CA PHE A 38 20.37 -8.36 -6.78
C PHE A 38 21.82 -8.41 -7.31
N PRO A 39 22.47 -7.25 -7.51
CA PRO A 39 23.86 -7.20 -7.95
C PRO A 39 24.78 -8.06 -7.09
N GLY A 40 25.53 -8.96 -7.74
CA GLY A 40 26.41 -9.93 -7.06
C GLY A 40 25.73 -11.24 -6.63
N GLY A 41 24.41 -11.37 -6.84
CA GLY A 41 23.64 -12.58 -6.58
C GLY A 41 23.68 -13.63 -7.69
N THR A 42 22.90 -14.69 -7.52
CA THR A 42 22.78 -15.81 -8.47
C THR A 42 21.90 -15.53 -9.69
N GLY A 43 21.18 -14.41 -9.69
CA GLY A 43 20.22 -14.03 -10.73
C GLY A 43 18.87 -14.73 -10.59
N THR A 44 17.90 -14.31 -11.41
CA THR A 44 16.56 -14.91 -11.46
C THR A 44 16.57 -16.19 -12.31
N PRO A 45 16.17 -17.36 -11.77
CA PRO A 45 16.16 -18.60 -12.54
C PRO A 45 15.14 -18.56 -13.70
N PRO A 46 15.50 -18.99 -14.92
CA PRO A 46 14.65 -18.83 -16.12
C PRO A 46 13.47 -19.83 -16.23
N ARG A 47 13.27 -20.71 -15.24
CA ARG A 47 12.29 -21.81 -15.31
C ARG A 47 11.36 -21.93 -14.10
N GLN A 48 11.36 -20.95 -13.20
CA GLN A 48 10.45 -20.95 -12.05
C GLN A 48 9.12 -20.31 -12.47
N HIS A 49 8.03 -21.05 -12.27
CA HIS A 49 6.69 -20.61 -12.64
C HIS A 49 5.99 -19.92 -11.47
N GLN A 50 6.38 -20.28 -10.24
CA GLN A 50 5.88 -19.66 -9.03
C GLN A 50 7.07 -19.06 -8.28
N THR A 51 6.96 -17.79 -7.92
CA THR A 51 8.00 -17.08 -7.17
C THR A 51 7.39 -16.32 -6.02
N VAL A 52 8.01 -16.42 -4.84
CA VAL A 52 7.74 -15.55 -3.70
C VAL A 52 8.87 -14.54 -3.63
N ARG A 53 8.50 -13.25 -3.64
CA ARG A 53 9.44 -12.12 -3.67
C ARG A 53 9.01 -11.13 -2.61
N VAL A 54 9.57 -11.27 -1.43
CA VAL A 54 9.18 -10.45 -0.29
C VAL A 54 10.39 -9.89 0.43
N PHE A 55 10.17 -8.82 1.18
CA PHE A 55 11.13 -8.27 2.12
C PHE A 55 10.56 -8.33 3.52
N VAL A 56 11.31 -8.89 4.47
CA VAL A 56 10.98 -8.79 5.88
C VAL A 56 11.58 -7.49 6.40
N ALA A 57 10.72 -6.57 6.82
CA ALA A 57 11.10 -5.27 7.38
C ALA A 57 11.56 -5.44 8.84
N PRO A 58 12.54 -4.64 9.29
CA PRO A 58 12.93 -4.64 10.70
C PRO A 58 11.73 -4.27 11.60
N PRO A 59 11.70 -4.73 12.86
CA PRO A 59 10.58 -4.45 13.76
C PRO A 59 10.35 -2.95 13.95
N SER A 60 9.09 -2.52 13.86
CA SER A 60 8.66 -1.13 14.09
C SER A 60 7.27 -1.11 14.72
N ASP A 61 7.05 -0.22 15.68
CA ASP A 61 5.76 -0.03 16.36
C ASP A 61 5.13 -1.31 16.93
N GLY A 62 5.96 -2.29 17.32
CA GLY A 62 5.48 -3.58 17.83
C GLY A 62 5.06 -4.59 16.75
N TRP A 63 5.49 -4.40 15.51
CA TRP A 63 5.19 -5.28 14.38
C TRP A 63 6.43 -5.61 13.57
N VAL A 64 6.40 -6.78 12.93
CA VAL A 64 7.24 -7.10 11.77
C VAL A 64 6.34 -7.12 10.54
N CYS A 65 6.75 -6.41 9.50
CA CYS A 65 6.04 -6.35 8.22
C CYS A 65 6.77 -7.18 7.17
N ILE A 66 6.03 -7.99 6.40
CA ILE A 66 6.56 -8.67 5.22
C ILE A 66 5.93 -8.01 4.00
N LEU A 67 6.75 -7.31 3.22
CA LEU A 67 6.33 -6.53 2.07
C LEU A 67 6.40 -7.38 0.80
N GLY A 68 5.35 -7.38 -0.01
CA GLY A 68 5.27 -8.13 -1.26
C GLY A 68 4.29 -9.31 -1.20
N GLN A 69 4.08 -9.97 -2.33
CA GLN A 69 3.07 -11.03 -2.45
C GLN A 69 3.59 -12.36 -1.88
N PRO A 70 2.98 -12.90 -0.81
CA PRO A 70 3.28 -14.24 -0.32
C PRO A 70 2.58 -15.32 -1.16
N ASP A 71 2.95 -16.58 -0.97
CA ASP A 71 2.10 -17.71 -1.39
C ASP A 71 0.97 -17.86 -0.36
N GLU A 72 -0.22 -17.35 -0.69
CA GLU A 72 -1.39 -17.35 0.20
C GLU A 72 -1.78 -18.75 0.69
N SER A 73 -1.52 -19.80 -0.11
CA SER A 73 -1.83 -21.18 0.26
C SER A 73 -1.02 -21.68 1.46
N LEU A 74 0.11 -21.02 1.76
CA LEU A 74 1.03 -21.38 2.83
C LEU A 74 0.79 -20.57 4.11
N LEU A 75 0.02 -19.48 4.07
CA LEU A 75 -0.22 -18.61 5.23
C LEU A 75 -0.85 -19.31 6.45
N PRO A 76 -1.78 -20.27 6.29
CA PRO A 76 -2.28 -21.03 7.45
C PRO A 76 -1.16 -21.76 8.20
N GLU A 77 -0.37 -22.57 7.49
CA GLU A 77 0.74 -23.31 8.09
C GLU A 77 1.84 -22.36 8.61
N PHE A 78 2.04 -21.21 7.94
CA PHE A 78 2.99 -20.19 8.40
C PHE A 78 2.60 -19.66 9.79
N SER A 79 1.34 -19.24 9.96
CA SER A 79 0.83 -18.78 11.25
C SER A 79 0.92 -19.85 12.34
N GLN A 80 0.68 -21.12 11.98
CA GLN A 80 0.76 -22.25 12.91
C GLN A 80 2.21 -22.51 13.36
N LYS A 81 3.17 -22.48 12.43
CA LYS A 81 4.59 -22.69 12.74
C LYS A 81 5.18 -21.57 13.58
N LEU A 82 4.77 -20.33 13.32
CA LEU A 82 5.17 -19.19 14.14
C LEU A 82 4.54 -19.22 15.54
N GLY A 83 3.38 -19.87 15.70
CA GLY A 83 2.58 -19.75 16.92
C GLY A 83 2.07 -18.33 17.17
N LEU A 84 2.08 -17.49 16.13
CA LEU A 84 1.69 -16.09 16.16
C LEU A 84 0.62 -15.83 15.09
N PRO A 85 -0.31 -14.91 15.35
CA PRO A 85 -1.24 -14.48 14.34
C PRO A 85 -0.52 -13.70 13.23
N VAL A 86 -1.00 -13.86 12.00
CA VAL A 86 -0.51 -13.15 10.82
C VAL A 86 -1.67 -12.40 10.19
N ILE A 87 -1.61 -11.08 10.16
CA ILE A 87 -2.60 -10.26 9.45
C ILE A 87 -2.12 -10.09 8.02
N TYR A 88 -2.92 -10.53 7.06
CA TYR A 88 -2.67 -10.38 5.63
C TYR A 88 -3.51 -9.23 5.08
N GLY A 89 -2.86 -8.23 4.50
CA GLY A 89 -3.50 -7.17 3.73
C GLY A 89 -3.20 -7.30 2.24
N TRP A 90 -4.22 -7.09 1.40
CA TRP A 90 -4.09 -7.07 -0.05
C TRP A 90 -4.92 -5.95 -0.67
N LEU A 91 -4.42 -5.36 -1.74
CA LEU A 91 -5.14 -4.47 -2.64
C LEU A 91 -4.77 -4.85 -4.07
N THR A 92 -5.77 -5.13 -4.89
CA THR A 92 -5.64 -5.35 -6.34
C THR A 92 -6.58 -4.39 -7.06
N ASP A 93 -6.62 -4.49 -8.39
CA ASP A 93 -7.55 -3.68 -9.19
C ASP A 93 -9.02 -4.11 -8.98
N ASP A 94 -9.25 -5.36 -8.57
CA ASP A 94 -10.58 -5.97 -8.46
C ASP A 94 -11.03 -6.28 -7.02
N ASP A 95 -10.10 -6.27 -6.05
CA ASP A 95 -10.40 -6.62 -4.66
C ASP A 95 -9.46 -5.92 -3.67
N GLY A 96 -9.85 -5.89 -2.40
CA GLY A 96 -9.00 -5.39 -1.34
C GLY A 96 -9.58 -5.63 0.04
N GLY A 97 -8.70 -5.97 0.98
CA GLY A 97 -9.13 -6.29 2.33
C GLY A 97 -8.00 -6.70 3.26
N PHE A 98 -8.43 -7.23 4.41
CA PHE A 98 -7.57 -7.85 5.39
C PHE A 98 -8.14 -9.21 5.80
N ALA A 99 -7.26 -10.12 6.19
CA ALA A 99 -7.57 -11.42 6.76
C ALA A 99 -6.62 -11.69 7.94
N VAL A 100 -7.09 -12.41 8.95
CA VAL A 100 -6.24 -12.91 10.04
C VAL A 100 -6.03 -14.40 9.86
N TYR A 101 -4.77 -14.83 9.83
CA TYR A 101 -4.39 -16.23 9.95
C TYR A 101 -3.96 -16.50 11.38
N ARG A 102 -4.63 -17.44 12.04
CA ARG A 102 -4.32 -17.85 13.41
C ARG A 102 -4.61 -19.34 13.56
N ASP A 103 -3.71 -20.06 14.21
CA ASP A 103 -3.85 -21.49 14.52
C ASP A 103 -4.18 -22.33 13.25
N GLY A 104 -3.57 -21.99 12.12
CA GLY A 104 -3.77 -22.74 10.86
C GLY A 104 -5.08 -22.44 10.15
N SER A 105 -5.81 -21.38 10.50
CA SER A 105 -7.09 -21.02 9.89
C SER A 105 -7.13 -19.56 9.46
N ARG A 106 -7.72 -19.31 8.28
CA ARG A 106 -8.05 -17.96 7.80
C ARG A 106 -9.36 -17.48 8.43
N ARG A 107 -9.39 -16.24 8.88
CA ARG A 107 -10.54 -15.55 9.46
C ARG A 107 -10.68 -14.17 8.84
N ASP A 108 -11.83 -13.90 8.24
CA ASP A 108 -12.16 -12.60 7.63
C ASP A 108 -13.27 -11.88 8.43
N ASP A 109 -13.76 -12.50 9.52
CA ASP A 109 -14.78 -11.94 10.40
C ASP A 109 -14.24 -10.80 11.28
N PRO A 110 -15.03 -9.74 11.56
CA PRO A 110 -14.62 -8.62 12.39
C PRO A 110 -14.08 -9.03 13.78
N GLU A 111 -14.66 -10.07 14.38
CA GLU A 111 -14.31 -10.57 15.70
C GLU A 111 -12.86 -11.10 15.74
N ALA A 112 -12.32 -11.61 14.63
CA ALA A 112 -10.94 -12.06 14.53
C ALA A 112 -9.92 -10.90 14.65
N PHE A 113 -10.35 -9.67 14.37
CA PHE A 113 -9.52 -8.47 14.44
C PHE A 113 -9.61 -7.72 15.76
N GLU A 114 -10.58 -8.06 16.63
CA GLU A 114 -10.80 -7.39 17.92
C GLU A 114 -9.51 -7.23 18.76
N PRO A 115 -8.60 -8.22 18.85
CA PRO A 115 -7.35 -8.08 19.60
C PRO A 115 -6.37 -7.04 19.03
N TYR A 116 -6.57 -6.59 17.80
CA TYR A 116 -5.68 -5.65 17.10
C TYR A 116 -6.33 -4.30 16.86
N LEU A 117 -7.47 -4.01 17.50
CA LEU A 117 -8.05 -2.67 17.47
C LEU A 117 -7.14 -1.67 18.16
N GLN A 118 -7.13 -0.43 17.66
CA GLN A 118 -6.56 0.67 18.43
C GLN A 118 -7.32 0.85 19.75
N PRO A 119 -6.66 1.28 20.84
CA PRO A 119 -7.29 1.38 22.17
C PRO A 119 -8.55 2.25 22.23
N ASP A 120 -8.72 3.20 21.32
CA ASP A 120 -9.84 4.13 21.26
C ASP A 120 -10.92 3.75 20.23
N LYS A 121 -10.80 2.59 19.56
CA LYS A 121 -11.72 2.16 18.49
C LYS A 121 -12.56 0.97 18.93
N SER A 122 -13.76 0.87 18.35
CA SER A 122 -14.72 -0.20 18.66
C SER A 122 -14.84 -1.21 17.53
N LEU A 123 -15.31 -2.42 17.88
CA LEU A 123 -15.66 -3.46 16.91
C LEU A 123 -16.75 -3.00 15.92
N ASP A 124 -17.69 -2.16 16.36
CA ASP A 124 -18.73 -1.60 15.49
C ASP A 124 -18.14 -0.68 14.40
N LEU A 125 -17.12 0.09 14.75
CA LEU A 125 -16.42 0.94 13.78
C LEU A 125 -15.67 0.09 12.76
N LEU A 126 -15.06 -1.02 13.21
CA LEU A 126 -14.43 -1.99 12.30
C LEU A 126 -15.46 -2.61 11.36
N LYS A 127 -16.64 -2.99 11.85
CA LYS A 127 -17.73 -3.52 11.01
C LYS A 127 -18.13 -2.52 9.94
N GLN A 128 -18.28 -1.24 10.28
CA GLN A 128 -18.56 -0.18 9.31
C GLN A 128 -17.42 -0.01 8.29
N ALA A 129 -16.16 -0.12 8.71
CA ALA A 129 -15.01 -0.06 7.82
C ALA A 129 -14.97 -1.24 6.83
N LEU A 130 -15.20 -2.46 7.32
CA LEU A 130 -15.27 -3.68 6.49
C LEU A 130 -16.40 -3.63 5.46
N GLU A 131 -17.52 -3.01 5.80
CA GLU A 131 -18.67 -2.77 4.90
C GLU A 131 -18.47 -1.57 3.94
N GLY A 132 -17.35 -0.84 4.06
CA GLY A 132 -17.07 0.34 3.23
C GLY A 132 -17.94 1.56 3.57
N LYS A 133 -18.54 1.62 4.76
CA LYS A 133 -19.39 2.72 5.22
C LYS A 133 -18.62 3.83 5.93
N LEU A 134 -17.40 3.54 6.38
CA LEU A 134 -16.54 4.52 7.04
C LEU A 134 -15.81 5.37 5.99
N ALA A 135 -16.12 6.66 5.96
CA ALA A 135 -15.46 7.60 5.06
C ALA A 135 -14.00 7.86 5.49
N VAL A 136 -13.09 7.82 4.53
CA VAL A 136 -11.68 8.19 4.71
C VAL A 136 -11.30 9.36 3.80
N PRO A 137 -10.47 10.31 4.26
CA PRO A 137 -9.97 11.39 3.40
C PRO A 137 -9.23 10.83 2.18
N ALA A 138 -9.27 11.50 1.03
CA ALA A 138 -8.49 11.07 -0.13
C ALA A 138 -6.98 11.12 0.15
N VAL A 139 -6.21 10.23 -0.49
CA VAL A 139 -4.75 10.36 -0.53
C VAL A 139 -4.42 11.48 -1.50
N GLU A 140 -3.78 12.53 -1.01
CA GLU A 140 -3.26 13.60 -1.84
C GLU A 140 -2.00 13.11 -2.59
N PRO A 141 -1.87 13.35 -3.89
CA PRO A 141 -0.65 13.01 -4.61
C PRO A 141 0.53 13.80 -4.04
N PRO A 142 1.74 13.22 -3.98
CA PRO A 142 2.94 13.94 -3.57
C PRO A 142 3.11 15.21 -4.41
N GLY A 143 3.15 16.38 -3.76
CA GLY A 143 3.29 17.68 -4.44
C GLY A 143 1.97 18.37 -4.81
N ALA A 144 0.81 17.87 -4.38
CA ALA A 144 -0.42 18.64 -4.45
C ALA A 144 -0.28 19.95 -3.65
N PRO A 145 -0.52 21.13 -4.25
CA PRO A 145 -0.43 22.38 -3.52
C PRO A 145 -1.49 22.39 -2.40
N ILE A 146 -1.02 22.51 -1.17
CA ILE A 146 -1.83 22.72 0.03
C ILE A 146 -2.76 23.90 -0.24
N ALA A 147 -4.07 23.66 -0.17
CA ALA A 147 -5.16 24.63 -0.08
C ALA A 147 -4.81 26.05 -0.56
N GLY A 148 -4.91 26.25 -1.88
CA GLY A 148 -4.86 27.55 -2.52
C GLY A 148 -5.01 27.35 -4.01
N VAL A 149 -6.25 27.40 -4.50
CA VAL A 149 -6.52 27.37 -5.95
C VAL A 149 -5.89 28.63 -6.53
N SER A 150 -4.63 28.53 -6.94
CA SER A 150 -3.99 29.58 -7.71
C SER A 150 -4.67 29.60 -9.08
N LEU A 151 -5.13 30.78 -9.51
CA LEU A 151 -5.88 31.00 -10.75
C LEU A 151 -5.17 30.43 -11.99
N ASP A 152 -3.86 30.20 -11.91
CA ASP A 152 -3.04 29.63 -12.99
C ASP A 152 -3.22 28.11 -13.20
N ALA A 153 -3.91 27.41 -12.30
CA ALA A 153 -4.21 25.97 -12.43
C ALA A 153 -5.51 25.66 -13.18
N LEU A 154 -6.29 26.69 -13.56
CA LEU A 154 -7.52 26.51 -14.33
C LEU A 154 -7.21 26.36 -15.84
N PRO A 155 -8.00 25.59 -16.62
CA PRO A 155 -7.88 25.55 -18.08
C PRO A 155 -7.91 26.96 -18.70
N PRO A 156 -7.18 27.21 -19.80
CA PRO A 156 -6.96 28.56 -20.34
C PRO A 156 -8.27 29.30 -20.65
N ASP A 157 -9.29 28.59 -21.12
CA ASP A 157 -10.61 29.17 -21.43
C ASP A 157 -11.34 29.71 -20.18
N ILE A 158 -11.08 29.13 -19.01
CA ILE A 158 -11.68 29.55 -17.73
C ILE A 158 -10.90 30.71 -17.12
N GLN A 159 -9.57 30.70 -17.25
CA GLN A 159 -8.72 31.82 -16.84
C GLN A 159 -9.06 33.10 -17.62
N GLN A 160 -9.31 32.95 -18.92
CA GLN A 160 -9.65 34.07 -19.80
C GLN A 160 -11.02 34.67 -19.43
N LEU A 161 -12.03 33.83 -19.18
CA LEU A 161 -13.34 34.25 -18.70
C LEU A 161 -13.32 34.92 -17.32
N ALA A 162 -12.46 34.46 -16.40
CA ALA A 162 -12.31 35.04 -15.07
C ALA A 162 -11.64 36.42 -15.10
N ARG A 163 -10.63 36.60 -15.97
CA ARG A 163 -9.95 37.89 -16.19
C ARG A 163 -10.85 38.90 -16.89
N GLU A 164 -11.63 38.47 -17.88
CA GLU A 164 -12.53 39.35 -18.64
C GLU A 164 -13.73 39.86 -17.82
N ARG A 165 -14.17 39.12 -16.80
CA ARG A 165 -15.36 39.48 -15.99
C ARG A 165 -15.06 40.04 -14.59
N GLY A 166 -13.80 40.19 -14.21
CA GLY A 166 -13.42 40.83 -12.95
C GLY A 166 -14.09 40.21 -11.71
N VAL A 167 -14.26 38.89 -11.70
CA VAL A 167 -15.07 38.20 -10.68
C VAL A 167 -14.26 38.01 -9.41
N LYS A 168 -14.78 38.49 -8.28
CA LYS A 168 -14.20 38.30 -6.95
C LYS A 168 -14.24 36.81 -6.53
N PRO A 169 -13.22 36.30 -5.83
CA PRO A 169 -13.05 34.88 -5.53
C PRO A 169 -14.26 34.25 -4.81
N GLU A 170 -14.96 34.99 -3.95
CA GLU A 170 -16.15 34.51 -3.22
C GLU A 170 -17.36 34.24 -4.14
N GLN A 171 -17.44 34.90 -5.30
CA GLN A 171 -18.53 34.67 -6.27
C GLN A 171 -18.25 33.46 -7.17
N ALA A 172 -16.97 33.10 -7.35
CA ALA A 172 -16.56 31.92 -8.10
C ALA A 172 -16.98 30.62 -7.40
N GLU A 173 -16.96 30.57 -6.06
CA GLU A 173 -17.46 29.43 -5.30
C GLU A 173 -18.97 29.21 -5.46
N SER A 174 -19.76 30.30 -5.47
CA SER A 174 -21.21 30.20 -5.69
C SER A 174 -21.57 29.79 -7.13
N LEU A 175 -20.74 30.20 -8.10
CA LEU A 175 -20.87 29.81 -9.51
C LEU A 175 -20.44 28.35 -9.71
N ALA A 176 -19.35 27.90 -9.06
CA ALA A 176 -18.89 26.52 -9.07
C ALA A 176 -19.90 25.57 -8.39
N GLN A 177 -20.52 25.98 -7.28
CA GLN A 177 -21.61 25.22 -6.65
C GLN A 177 -22.87 25.16 -7.53
N ARG A 178 -23.24 26.26 -8.20
CA ARG A 178 -24.39 26.28 -9.13
C ARG A 178 -24.15 25.47 -10.40
N LEU A 179 -22.93 25.45 -10.91
CA LEU A 179 -22.53 24.62 -12.05
C LEU A 179 -22.45 23.13 -11.65
N SER A 180 -21.91 22.81 -10.48
CA SER A 180 -21.92 21.45 -9.93
C SER A 180 -23.34 20.95 -9.69
N ALA A 181 -24.22 21.76 -9.09
CA ALA A 181 -25.61 21.35 -8.83
C ALA A 181 -26.40 21.09 -10.13
N ASN A 182 -26.17 21.88 -11.19
CA ASN A 182 -26.85 21.69 -12.47
C ASN A 182 -26.27 20.56 -13.34
N LEU A 183 -24.96 20.27 -13.23
CA LEU A 183 -24.32 19.14 -13.91
C LEU A 183 -24.63 17.80 -13.22
N PHE A 184 -24.65 17.76 -11.87
CA PHE A 184 -25.01 16.56 -11.11
C PHE A 184 -26.53 16.30 -11.07
N GLY A 185 -27.36 17.35 -11.14
CA GLY A 185 -28.83 17.23 -11.12
C GLY A 185 -29.45 16.76 -12.43
N LYS A 186 -28.76 16.90 -13.58
CA LYS A 186 -29.27 16.50 -14.91
C LYS A 186 -28.72 15.18 -15.45
N LEU A 187 -27.79 14.53 -14.74
CA LEU A 187 -27.28 13.20 -15.07
C LEU A 187 -27.96 12.13 -14.22
N SER A 188 -29.28 12.00 -14.37
CA SER A 188 -30.03 10.80 -13.98
C SER A 188 -29.89 9.72 -15.06
N GLY A 189 -28.64 9.42 -15.44
CA GLY A 189 -28.25 8.43 -16.44
C GLY A 189 -27.07 7.61 -15.93
N LYS A 190 -27.26 6.28 -15.89
CA LYS A 190 -26.35 5.17 -15.56
C LYS A 190 -25.04 5.52 -14.81
N ARG A 191 -24.92 5.02 -13.57
CA ARG A 191 -23.77 5.12 -12.64
C ARG A 191 -22.37 5.07 -13.29
N SER A 192 -22.18 4.27 -14.34
CA SER A 192 -20.90 4.12 -15.04
C SER A 192 -20.42 5.38 -15.76
N GLU A 193 -21.33 6.22 -16.26
CA GLU A 193 -20.96 7.46 -16.97
C GLU A 193 -20.60 8.59 -16.01
N GLN A 194 -21.18 8.61 -14.81
CA GLN A 194 -20.80 9.53 -13.73
C GLN A 194 -19.41 9.22 -13.15
N GLU A 195 -19.03 7.95 -13.08
CA GLU A 195 -17.67 7.53 -12.69
C GLU A 195 -16.65 7.96 -13.75
N GLN A 196 -16.96 7.78 -15.03
CA GLN A 196 -16.09 8.21 -16.13
C GLN A 196 -15.98 9.74 -16.26
N ALA A 197 -17.07 10.48 -16.05
CA ALA A 197 -17.04 11.94 -16.06
C ALA A 197 -16.24 12.53 -14.88
N ARG A 198 -16.27 11.87 -13.71
CA ARG A 198 -15.39 12.22 -12.57
C ARG A 198 -13.93 11.86 -12.84
N ALA A 199 -13.67 10.78 -13.56
CA ALA A 199 -12.32 10.33 -13.92
C ALA A 199 -11.60 11.29 -14.89
N VAL A 200 -12.33 11.97 -15.78
CA VAL A 200 -11.74 12.92 -16.75
C VAL A 200 -11.41 14.27 -16.11
N VAL A 201 -12.14 14.68 -15.05
CA VAL A 201 -11.94 15.98 -14.40
C VAL A 201 -10.77 15.98 -13.41
N MET A 202 -10.41 14.83 -12.84
CA MET A 202 -9.34 14.69 -11.84
C MET A 202 -8.00 14.26 -12.46
N GLY A 203 -7.53 15.02 -13.47
CA GLY A 203 -6.32 14.71 -14.23
C GLY A 203 -5.11 14.27 -13.37
N GLY A 204 -4.57 13.09 -13.68
CA GLY A 204 -3.44 12.47 -12.97
C GLY A 204 -3.75 11.01 -12.66
N SER A 205 -2.75 10.13 -12.77
CA SER A 205 -2.86 8.69 -12.55
C SER A 205 -3.79 8.32 -11.39
N HIS A 206 -4.76 7.42 -11.64
CA HIS A 206 -5.66 6.90 -10.61
C HIS A 206 -4.82 6.23 -9.52
N ASP A 207 -4.56 6.92 -8.41
CA ASP A 207 -3.93 6.31 -7.24
C ASP A 207 -4.88 5.18 -6.77
N PRO A 208 -4.47 3.89 -6.82
CA PRO A 208 -5.33 2.77 -6.42
C PRO A 208 -5.82 2.90 -4.97
N TRP A 209 -5.13 3.68 -4.13
CA TRP A 209 -5.54 3.98 -2.76
C TRP A 209 -6.78 4.87 -2.65
N ASN A 210 -7.15 5.57 -3.73
CA ASN A 210 -8.37 6.36 -3.84
C ASN A 210 -9.53 5.59 -4.49
N SER A 211 -9.30 4.35 -4.96
CA SER A 211 -10.37 3.44 -5.40
C SER A 211 -11.29 3.03 -4.24
N LEU A 212 -12.44 2.41 -4.52
CA LEU A 212 -13.34 1.89 -3.49
C LEU A 212 -12.64 0.87 -2.56
N HIS A 213 -11.88 -0.06 -3.14
CA HIS A 213 -11.11 -1.06 -2.40
C HIS A 213 -9.99 -0.40 -1.59
N GLY A 214 -9.29 0.57 -2.16
CA GLY A 214 -8.26 1.34 -1.48
C GLY A 214 -8.81 2.12 -0.28
N GLN A 215 -9.97 2.78 -0.43
CA GLN A 215 -10.65 3.48 0.65
C GLN A 215 -11.08 2.53 1.77
N ARG A 216 -11.62 1.35 1.41
CA ARG A 216 -12.00 0.32 2.39
C ARG A 216 -10.81 -0.18 3.20
N ILE A 217 -9.69 -0.53 2.57
CA ILE A 217 -8.47 -0.95 3.27
C ILE A 217 -7.99 0.16 4.20
N ARG A 218 -7.96 1.41 3.73
CA ARG A 218 -7.55 2.55 4.56
C ARG A 218 -8.49 2.78 5.74
N ALA A 219 -9.78 2.53 5.57
CA ALA A 219 -10.75 2.58 6.65
C ALA A 219 -10.54 1.46 7.68
N ILE A 220 -10.21 0.24 7.23
CA ILE A 220 -9.89 -0.87 8.14
C ILE A 220 -8.60 -0.56 8.89
N ALA A 221 -7.54 -0.15 8.18
CA ALA A 221 -6.24 0.17 8.75
C ALA A 221 -6.29 1.35 9.73
N SER A 222 -7.22 2.31 9.58
CA SER A 222 -7.39 3.41 10.54
C SER A 222 -8.04 2.99 11.85
N VAL A 223 -8.64 1.79 11.89
CA VAL A 223 -9.27 1.19 13.08
C VAL A 223 -8.34 0.20 13.76
N LEU A 224 -7.50 -0.50 12.98
CA LEU A 224 -6.49 -1.43 13.48
C LEU A 224 -5.26 -0.70 14.01
N ASN A 225 -4.61 -1.29 15.01
CA ASN A 225 -3.35 -0.83 15.59
C ASN A 225 -2.14 -1.32 14.77
N LEU A 226 -2.19 -1.14 13.44
CA LEU A 226 -1.07 -1.42 12.55
C LEU A 226 0.05 -0.37 12.74
N PRO A 227 1.29 -0.62 12.26
CA PRO A 227 2.35 0.38 12.29
C PRO A 227 1.93 1.71 11.68
N GLY A 228 2.44 2.83 12.20
CA GLY A 228 2.07 4.16 11.71
C GLY A 228 2.35 4.35 10.21
N ASN A 229 3.35 3.62 9.71
CA ASN A 229 3.78 3.57 8.33
C ASN A 229 3.36 2.28 7.60
N TRP A 230 2.26 1.61 7.99
CA TRP A 230 1.85 0.30 7.44
C TRP A 230 1.83 0.17 5.90
N ARG A 231 1.70 1.29 5.17
CA ARG A 231 1.69 1.34 3.70
C ARG A 231 3.08 1.61 3.08
N THR A 232 3.98 2.23 3.83
CA THR A 232 5.24 2.80 3.32
C THR A 232 6.44 2.36 4.18
N PRO A 233 7.55 1.92 3.58
CA PRO A 233 7.82 1.92 2.13
C PRO A 233 7.06 0.81 1.38
N SER A 234 6.85 1.01 0.08
CA SER A 234 6.30 -0.06 -0.78
C SER A 234 7.37 -1.12 -1.07
N TRP A 235 6.95 -2.28 -1.54
CA TRP A 235 7.88 -3.33 -1.97
C TRP A 235 8.83 -2.84 -3.07
N GLU A 236 8.34 -2.06 -4.04
CA GLU A 236 9.15 -1.48 -5.12
C GLU A 236 10.19 -0.52 -4.55
N MET A 237 9.80 0.36 -3.62
CA MET A 237 10.73 1.30 -2.98
C MET A 237 11.88 0.56 -2.28
N VAL A 238 11.56 -0.48 -1.51
CA VAL A 238 12.58 -1.31 -0.84
C VAL A 238 13.43 -2.05 -1.84
N ARG A 239 12.84 -2.67 -2.87
CA ARG A 239 13.57 -3.40 -3.92
C ARG A 239 14.58 -2.51 -4.63
N ASP A 240 14.16 -1.31 -5.02
CA ASP A 240 14.97 -0.38 -5.81
C ASP A 240 16.10 0.18 -4.95
N ALA A 241 15.81 0.61 -3.71
CA ALA A 241 16.81 1.02 -2.75
C ALA A 241 17.83 -0.11 -2.45
N TYR A 242 17.35 -1.35 -2.27
CA TYR A 242 18.20 -2.52 -1.97
C TYR A 242 19.11 -2.84 -3.16
N HIS A 243 18.58 -2.75 -4.39
CA HIS A 243 19.35 -2.93 -5.61
C HIS A 243 20.51 -1.92 -5.71
N VAL A 244 20.21 -0.63 -5.54
CA VAL A 244 21.22 0.44 -5.59
C VAL A 244 22.27 0.25 -4.50
N GLN A 245 21.83 -0.08 -3.28
CA GLN A 245 22.75 -0.28 -2.16
C GLN A 245 23.68 -1.49 -2.38
N ARG A 246 23.18 -2.61 -2.91
CA ARG A 246 23.99 -3.76 -3.32
C ARG A 246 24.97 -3.42 -4.44
N LEU A 247 24.55 -2.62 -5.42
CA LEU A 247 25.42 -2.14 -6.49
C LEU A 247 26.59 -1.32 -5.94
N ARG A 248 26.32 -0.41 -4.99
CA ARG A 248 27.36 0.41 -4.32
C ARG A 248 28.29 -0.41 -3.44
N GLN A 249 27.77 -1.41 -2.72
CA GLN A 249 28.63 -2.32 -1.94
C GLN A 249 29.62 -3.08 -2.84
N ARG A 250 29.18 -3.48 -4.04
CA ARG A 250 30.03 -4.17 -5.00
C ARG A 250 31.01 -3.23 -5.72
N ASN A 251 30.56 -2.02 -6.06
CA ASN A 251 31.38 -1.00 -6.71
C ASN A 251 31.06 0.39 -6.13
N PRO A 252 31.83 0.84 -5.11
CA PRO A 252 31.58 2.10 -4.41
C PRO A 252 31.68 3.36 -5.29
N LEU A 253 32.38 3.27 -6.42
CA LEU A 253 32.60 4.38 -7.37
C LEU A 253 31.55 4.42 -8.48
N THR A 254 30.53 3.54 -8.44
CA THR A 254 29.47 3.55 -9.45
C THR A 254 28.73 4.88 -9.40
N PRO A 255 28.66 5.64 -10.51
CA PRO A 255 27.86 6.85 -10.57
C PRO A 255 26.38 6.47 -10.42
N LEU A 256 25.66 7.20 -9.57
CA LEU A 256 24.22 7.05 -9.41
C LEU A 256 23.51 7.56 -10.66
N ILE A 257 22.57 6.77 -11.18
CA ILE A 257 21.70 7.21 -12.27
C ILE A 257 20.50 8.01 -11.71
N PRO A 258 19.78 8.79 -12.53
CA PRO A 258 18.58 9.49 -12.08
C PRO A 258 17.59 8.51 -11.42
N GLY A 259 17.11 8.85 -10.22
CA GLY A 259 16.23 8.01 -9.41
C GLY A 259 16.93 7.16 -8.34
N ASP A 260 18.24 6.87 -8.47
CA ASP A 260 18.97 6.07 -7.47
C ASP A 260 19.08 6.77 -6.12
N GLN A 261 19.36 8.08 -6.15
CA GLN A 261 19.47 8.90 -4.94
C GLN A 261 18.12 8.98 -4.22
N GLU A 262 17.04 9.21 -4.97
CA GLU A 262 15.67 9.24 -4.44
C GLU A 262 15.28 7.88 -3.83
N ALA A 263 15.65 6.77 -4.46
CA ALA A 263 15.42 5.43 -3.92
C ALA A 263 16.15 5.21 -2.58
N LEU A 264 17.42 5.59 -2.48
CA LEU A 264 18.20 5.49 -1.24
C LEU A 264 17.64 6.40 -0.13
N GLU A 265 17.19 7.59 -0.47
CA GLU A 265 16.57 8.53 0.48
C GLU A 265 15.20 8.04 0.96
N ALA A 266 14.46 7.33 0.11
CA ALA A 266 13.15 6.79 0.45
C ALA A 266 13.21 5.63 1.46
N VAL A 267 14.30 4.86 1.48
CA VAL A 267 14.55 3.78 2.45
C VAL A 267 16.00 3.84 2.95
N PRO A 268 16.34 4.76 3.87
CA PRO A 268 17.73 4.96 4.30
C PRO A 268 18.40 3.72 4.88
N ASP A 269 17.64 2.92 5.65
CA ASP A 269 18.13 1.71 6.33
C ASP A 269 17.79 0.42 5.55
N VAL A 270 17.83 0.47 4.21
CA VAL A 270 17.38 -0.65 3.37
C VAL A 270 18.10 -1.98 3.64
N MET A 271 19.34 -1.95 4.12
CA MET A 271 20.10 -3.17 4.46
C MET A 271 19.60 -3.87 5.72
N ALA A 272 18.75 -3.23 6.52
CA ALA A 272 18.07 -3.89 7.65
C ALA A 272 16.91 -4.78 7.19
N TYR A 273 16.45 -4.64 5.94
CA TYR A 273 15.43 -5.50 5.36
C TYR A 273 16.07 -6.81 4.90
N GLN A 274 15.42 -7.92 5.23
CA GLN A 274 15.86 -9.25 4.80
C GLN A 274 15.09 -9.67 3.53
N PRO A 275 15.76 -9.77 2.36
CA PRO A 275 15.12 -10.26 1.15
C PRO A 275 14.86 -11.76 1.22
N ILE A 276 13.65 -12.18 0.84
CA ILE A 276 13.28 -13.59 0.63
C ILE A 276 12.80 -13.71 -0.81
N TYR A 277 13.67 -14.30 -1.64
CA TYR A 277 13.42 -14.56 -3.05
C TYR A 277 13.56 -16.06 -3.28
N MET A 278 12.44 -16.74 -3.51
CA MET A 278 12.42 -18.18 -3.73
C MET A 278 11.44 -18.53 -4.85
N GLY A 279 11.72 -19.56 -5.63
CA GLY A 279 10.81 -20.01 -6.67
C GLY A 279 10.85 -21.51 -6.94
N ARG A 280 9.82 -22.02 -7.60
CA ARG A 280 9.68 -23.42 -8.03
C ARG A 280 9.07 -23.53 -9.42
#